data_AF-A0AAV8CTE8-F1
#
_entry.id   AF-A0AAV8CTE8-F1
#
_cell.length_a   1.000
_cell.length_b   1.000
_cell.length_c   1.000
_cell.angle_alpha   90.00
_cell.angle_beta   90.00
_cell.angle_gamma   90.00
#
_symmetry.space_group_name_H-M   'P 1'
#
loop_
_entity.id
_entity.type
_entity.pdbx_description
1 polymer ?
#
loop_
_entity_poly.entity_id
_entity_poly.type
_entity_poly.pdbx_seq_one_letter_code
_entity_poly.pdbx_strand_id
1 'polypeptide(L)'
;MPLIHSQLSSFIPPNLVPMHFSPETTSSLLSKKKTNSVLLGGRALGFYLWASMINHDCLPNVCRFGNIDDPTRENNTDLIFRALDEIKEGSEICRSYVVRSDEYRERHSWLIEYYGFRCKCDRCKIESKWFGNEGEYADEEEELVEREVNFPHWDLLMRYTCKCDGTLAPLPPYPDGSVSDIMECNWCGIIRKYKPPDDDPF
;
A
#
# COMPACT_ATOMS: atom_id res chain seq x y z
N MET A 1 -18.89 7.06 -7.98
CA MET A 1 -19.18 8.50 -7.88
C MET A 1 -20.66 8.86 -7.61
N PRO A 2 -21.71 8.17 -8.12
CA PRO A 2 -23.10 8.64 -7.89
C PRO A 2 -23.70 8.34 -6.50
N LEU A 3 -23.16 7.37 -5.75
CA LEU A 3 -23.73 6.93 -4.47
C LEU A 3 -23.49 7.90 -3.29
N ILE A 4 -22.48 8.78 -3.35
CA ILE A 4 -22.12 9.67 -2.23
C ILE A 4 -22.96 10.95 -2.24
N HIS A 5 -23.43 11.39 -3.42
CA HIS A 5 -24.23 12.61 -3.57
C HIS A 5 -25.63 12.50 -2.96
N SER A 6 -26.24 11.32 -2.89
CA SER A 6 -27.65 11.17 -2.51
C SER A 6 -27.91 11.19 -1.00
N GLN A 7 -26.90 10.96 -0.15
CA GLN A 7 -27.13 10.80 1.30
C GLN A 7 -26.93 12.06 2.15
N LEU A 8 -26.34 13.13 1.60
CA LEU A 8 -26.02 14.34 2.37
C LEU A 8 -27.12 15.41 2.36
N SER A 9 -28.11 15.30 1.47
CA SER A 9 -29.11 16.36 1.26
C SER A 9 -30.34 16.31 2.18
N SER A 10 -30.56 15.23 2.94
CA SER A 10 -31.88 14.99 3.57
C SER A 10 -32.03 15.38 5.04
N PHE A 11 -30.97 15.85 5.73
CA PHE A 11 -31.01 15.95 7.20
C PHE A 11 -30.67 17.31 7.83
N ILE A 12 -30.44 18.39 7.06
CA ILE A 12 -30.04 19.68 7.66
C ILE A 12 -30.93 20.82 7.14
N PRO A 13 -31.68 21.52 8.02
CA PRO A 13 -32.43 22.73 7.65
C PRO A 13 -31.48 23.82 7.14
N PRO A 14 -31.80 24.48 6.01
CA PRO A 14 -30.90 25.42 5.33
C PRO A 14 -30.52 26.66 6.16
N ASN A 15 -31.23 26.97 7.23
CA ASN A 15 -31.11 28.22 7.97
C ASN A 15 -30.21 28.16 9.22
N LEU A 16 -29.64 26.99 9.55
CA LEU A 16 -28.95 26.77 10.83
C LEU A 16 -27.45 26.62 10.76
N VAL A 17 -26.82 26.82 9.60
CA VAL A 17 -25.36 26.62 9.52
C VAL A 17 -24.66 27.81 8.88
N PRO A 18 -23.64 28.36 9.56
CA PRO A 18 -22.83 29.43 9.01
C PRO A 18 -22.03 28.88 7.82
N MET A 19 -22.16 29.51 6.66
CA MET A 19 -21.29 29.32 5.49
C MET A 19 -21.04 27.83 5.13
N HIS A 20 -22.11 27.15 4.72
CA HIS A 20 -22.01 25.76 4.26
C HIS A 20 -21.25 25.63 2.94
N PHE A 21 -20.34 24.66 2.87
CA PHE A 21 -19.89 24.11 1.60
C PHE A 21 -21.09 23.60 0.80
N SER A 22 -21.09 23.81 -0.52
CA SER A 22 -22.13 23.22 -1.38
C SER A 22 -22.13 21.68 -1.28
N PRO A 23 -23.22 20.99 -1.64
CA PRO A 23 -23.23 19.53 -1.72
C PRO A 23 -22.09 18.97 -2.59
N GLU A 24 -21.76 19.64 -3.69
CA GLU A 24 -20.67 19.28 -4.60
C GLU A 24 -19.31 19.44 -3.92
N THR A 25 -19.11 20.54 -3.20
CA THR A 25 -17.88 20.81 -2.46
C THR A 25 -17.70 19.77 -1.34
N THR A 26 -18.78 19.46 -0.61
CA THR A 26 -18.78 18.44 0.43
C THR A 26 -18.44 17.06 -0.15
N SER A 27 -19.06 16.67 -1.27
CA SER A 27 -18.77 15.41 -1.98
C SER A 27 -17.30 15.33 -2.42
N SER A 28 -16.76 16.42 -2.99
CA SER A 28 -15.36 16.50 -3.41
C SER A 28 -14.40 16.35 -2.22
N LEU A 29 -14.67 17.03 -1.11
CA LEU A 29 -13.86 16.92 0.11
C LEU A 29 -13.90 15.51 0.72
N LEU A 30 -15.07 14.86 0.73
CA LEU A 30 -15.21 13.48 1.20
C LEU A 30 -14.47 12.49 0.28
N SER A 31 -14.52 12.69 -1.04
CA SER A 31 -13.75 11.88 -1.99
C SER A 31 -12.24 12.04 -1.78
N LYS A 32 -11.76 13.27 -1.58
CA LYS A 32 -10.35 13.54 -1.23
C LYS A 32 -9.96 12.92 0.10
N LYS A 33 -10.81 13.03 1.13
CA LYS A 33 -10.61 12.36 2.43
C LYS A 33 -10.47 10.85 2.26
N LYS A 34 -11.38 10.20 1.53
CA LYS A 34 -11.37 8.75 1.32
C LYS A 34 -10.06 8.27 0.68
N THR A 35 -9.54 9.03 -0.29
CA THR A 35 -8.42 8.60 -1.13
C THR A 35 -7.04 9.07 -0.65
N ASN A 36 -6.97 10.15 0.15
CA ASN A 36 -5.71 10.80 0.51
C ASN A 36 -5.43 10.84 2.01
N SER A 37 -6.40 10.48 2.86
CA SER A 37 -6.16 10.45 4.31
C SER A 37 -5.38 9.20 4.71
N VAL A 38 -4.53 9.35 5.73
CA VAL A 38 -3.75 8.27 6.32
C VAL A 38 -4.24 8.03 7.74
N LEU A 39 -4.53 6.77 8.06
CA LEU A 39 -4.86 6.36 9.43
C LEU A 39 -3.60 6.43 10.30
N LEU A 40 -3.66 7.22 11.36
CA LEU A 40 -2.60 7.43 12.33
C LEU A 40 -2.95 6.69 13.62
N GLY A 41 -2.19 5.63 13.95
CA GLY A 41 -2.31 4.90 15.21
C GLY A 41 -3.68 4.28 15.48
N GLY A 42 -4.51 4.10 14.44
CA GLY A 42 -5.90 3.66 14.56
C GLY A 42 -6.85 4.68 15.20
N ARG A 43 -6.40 5.91 15.45
CA ARG A 43 -7.12 6.92 16.27
C ARG A 43 -7.49 8.17 15.50
N ALA A 44 -6.70 8.54 14.49
CA ALA A 44 -6.88 9.79 13.76
C ALA A 44 -6.66 9.61 12.25
N LEU A 45 -7.15 10.57 11.46
CA LEU A 45 -6.86 10.68 10.04
C LEU A 45 -6.01 11.93 9.80
N GLY A 46 -4.85 11.75 9.15
CA GLY A 46 -3.96 12.84 8.74
C GLY A 46 -3.96 13.05 7.23
N PHE A 47 -3.68 14.29 6.79
CA PHE A 47 -3.50 14.65 5.38
C PHE A 47 -2.09 15.17 5.17
N TYR A 48 -1.36 14.53 4.25
CA TYR A 48 0.03 14.85 3.97
C TYR A 48 0.18 15.06 2.49
N LEU A 49 0.22 16.33 2.07
CA LEU A 49 0.16 16.71 0.64
C LEU A 49 1.20 15.96 -0.19
N TRP A 50 2.45 15.88 0.28
CA TRP A 50 3.51 15.16 -0.43
C TRP A 50 3.31 13.65 -0.43
N ALA A 51 2.86 13.06 0.68
CA ALA A 51 2.61 11.62 0.73
C ALA A 51 1.43 11.21 -0.18
N SER A 52 0.44 12.10 -0.35
CA SER A 52 -0.70 11.90 -1.25
C SER A 52 -0.31 11.90 -2.74
N MET A 53 0.88 12.38 -3.09
CA MET A 53 1.40 12.34 -4.46
C MET A 53 2.11 11.02 -4.80
N ILE A 54 2.40 10.17 -3.81
CA ILE A 54 3.12 8.91 -4.02
C ILE A 54 2.14 7.87 -4.53
N ASN A 55 2.31 7.45 -5.78
CA ASN A 55 1.44 6.49 -6.45
C ASN A 55 1.57 5.06 -5.90
N HIS A 56 0.65 4.22 -6.34
CA HIS A 56 0.62 2.81 -6.00
C HIS A 56 1.46 1.96 -6.96
N ASP A 57 2.25 1.05 -6.40
CA ASP A 57 2.71 -0.15 -7.08
C ASP A 57 2.51 -1.37 -6.14
N CYS A 58 2.24 -2.57 -6.69
CA CYS A 58 2.17 -3.81 -5.90
C CYS A 58 3.58 -4.36 -5.55
N LEU A 59 4.61 -3.88 -6.24
CA LEU A 59 6.04 -4.02 -5.95
C LEU A 59 6.67 -2.64 -5.69
N PRO A 60 6.21 -1.91 -4.66
CA PRO A 60 6.70 -0.56 -4.40
C PRO A 60 8.18 -0.57 -4.01
N ASN A 61 8.83 0.59 -4.17
CA ASN A 61 10.22 0.81 -3.79
C ASN A 61 10.36 1.59 -2.47
N VAL A 62 9.27 2.10 -1.90
CA VAL A 62 9.25 2.69 -0.55
C VAL A 62 8.17 2.09 0.35
N CYS A 63 8.44 2.12 1.65
CA CYS A 63 7.53 1.72 2.70
C CYS A 63 7.27 2.86 3.68
N ARG A 64 6.01 3.02 4.09
CA ARG A 64 5.58 4.04 5.05
C ARG A 64 5.71 3.54 6.49
N PHE A 65 6.42 4.31 7.31
CA PHE A 65 6.45 4.23 8.77
C PHE A 65 5.73 5.43 9.36
N GLY A 66 5.02 5.23 10.47
CA GLY A 66 4.44 6.30 11.25
C GLY A 66 4.95 6.21 12.69
N ASN A 67 5.50 7.29 13.21
CA ASN A 67 5.95 7.36 14.61
C ASN A 67 4.83 7.86 15.52
N ILE A 68 3.63 7.32 15.34
CA ILE A 68 2.47 7.79 16.09
C ILE A 68 2.58 7.24 17.51
N ASP A 69 2.46 8.14 18.48
CA ASP A 69 2.55 7.86 19.92
C ASP A 69 3.94 7.43 20.43
N ASP A 70 5.03 7.72 19.70
CA ASP A 70 6.39 7.57 20.25
C ASP A 70 6.70 8.72 21.23
N PRO A 71 6.75 8.46 22.55
CA PRO A 71 6.97 9.51 23.55
C PRO A 71 8.41 10.04 23.54
N THR A 72 9.31 9.38 22.82
CA THR A 72 10.73 9.76 22.74
C THR A 72 11.02 10.74 21.61
N ARG A 73 10.04 11.03 20.74
CA ARG A 73 10.18 11.92 19.58
C ARG A 73 9.29 13.14 19.72
N GLU A 74 9.83 14.29 19.37
CA GLU A 74 9.09 15.57 19.41
C GLU A 74 7.93 15.61 18.37
N ASN A 75 8.06 14.88 17.26
CA ASN A 75 7.07 14.85 16.18
C ASN A 75 6.34 13.50 16.08
N ASN A 76 5.26 13.34 16.85
CA ASN A 76 4.42 12.13 16.87
C ASN A 76 3.42 12.03 15.70
N THR A 77 3.53 12.90 14.69
CA THR A 77 2.68 12.90 13.49
C THR A 77 3.50 12.83 12.19
N ASP A 78 4.79 12.57 12.26
CA ASP A 78 5.60 12.43 11.05
C ASP A 78 5.31 11.13 10.30
N LEU A 79 5.15 11.24 8.98
CA LEU A 79 5.17 10.11 8.06
C LEU A 79 6.54 9.99 7.43
N ILE A 80 7.18 8.85 7.63
CA ILE A 80 8.50 8.54 7.08
C ILE A 80 8.33 7.51 5.97
N PHE A 81 8.89 7.79 4.79
CA PHE A 81 9.01 6.81 3.72
C PHE A 81 10.45 6.33 3.66
N ARG A 82 10.67 5.03 3.84
CA ARG A 82 11.98 4.39 3.74
C ARG A 82 12.06 3.63 2.42
N ALA A 83 13.17 3.77 1.72
CA ALA A 83 13.48 2.94 0.56
C ALA A 83 13.58 1.46 0.98
N LEU A 84 13.02 0.56 0.18
CA LEU A 84 13.13 -0.88 0.38
C LEU A 84 14.45 -1.42 -0.17
N ASP A 85 14.87 -0.90 -1.30
CA ASP A 85 16.12 -1.21 -1.98
C ASP A 85 16.64 0.05 -2.70
N GLU A 86 17.75 -0.09 -3.43
CA GLU A 86 18.30 0.98 -4.28
C GLU A 86 17.24 1.52 -5.26
N ILE A 87 17.12 2.84 -5.32
CA ILE A 87 16.21 3.54 -6.24
C ILE A 87 17.07 4.35 -7.21
N LYS A 88 17.07 3.95 -8.48
CA LYS A 88 17.81 4.64 -9.54
C LYS A 88 17.21 6.02 -9.81
N GLU A 89 18.06 6.99 -10.11
CA GLU A 89 17.63 8.32 -10.53
C GLU A 89 16.65 8.24 -11.72
N GLY A 90 15.60 9.07 -11.68
CA GLY A 90 14.53 9.07 -12.68
C GLY A 90 13.46 8.00 -12.47
N SER A 91 13.63 7.08 -11.51
CA SER A 91 12.58 6.12 -11.14
C SER A 91 11.48 6.80 -10.35
N GLU A 92 10.22 6.42 -10.61
CA GLU A 92 9.09 6.88 -9.82
C GLU A 92 9.14 6.29 -8.40
N ILE A 93 8.81 7.10 -7.40
CA ILE A 93 8.64 6.63 -6.02
C ILE A 93 7.21 6.12 -5.86
N CYS A 94 7.08 4.84 -5.54
CA CYS A 94 5.79 4.17 -5.39
C CYS A 94 5.70 3.47 -4.04
N ARG A 95 4.50 3.47 -3.44
CA ARG A 95 4.16 2.73 -2.21
C ARG A 95 3.06 1.71 -2.46
N SER A 96 2.86 0.73 -1.58
CA SER A 96 1.65 -0.10 -1.65
C SER A 96 0.47 0.61 -0.95
N TYR A 97 -0.70 0.57 -1.59
CA TYR A 97 -1.98 1.01 -1.02
C TYR A 97 -2.79 -0.15 -0.43
N VAL A 98 -2.43 -1.37 -0.80
CA VAL A 98 -3.05 -2.64 -0.40
C VAL A 98 -2.04 -3.47 0.41
N VAL A 99 -2.50 -4.54 1.04
CA VAL A 99 -1.61 -5.50 1.67
C VAL A 99 -0.83 -6.24 0.58
N ARG A 100 0.45 -6.51 0.84
CA ARG A 100 1.35 -7.03 -0.20
C ARG A 100 1.14 -8.51 -0.46
N SER A 101 0.80 -9.28 0.57
CA SER A 101 0.54 -10.72 0.47
C SER A 101 -0.78 -11.05 -0.23
N ASP A 102 -1.71 -10.10 -0.32
CA ASP A 102 -2.99 -10.28 -1.02
C ASP A 102 -2.83 -10.76 -2.47
N GLU A 103 -3.77 -11.59 -2.90
CA GLU A 103 -3.83 -12.13 -4.25
C GLU A 103 -4.24 -11.08 -5.30
N TYR A 104 -3.99 -11.38 -6.57
CA TYR A 104 -4.27 -10.46 -7.68
C TYR A 104 -5.70 -9.91 -7.66
N ARG A 105 -6.70 -10.79 -7.49
CA ARG A 105 -8.12 -10.42 -7.53
C ARG A 105 -8.48 -9.48 -6.38
N GLU A 106 -8.00 -9.78 -5.18
CA GLU A 106 -8.25 -8.99 -3.98
C GLU A 106 -7.64 -7.60 -4.08
N ARG A 107 -6.35 -7.50 -4.47
CA ARG A 107 -5.68 -6.22 -4.68
C ARG A 107 -6.44 -5.36 -5.69
N HIS A 108 -6.84 -5.92 -6.82
CA HIS A 108 -7.60 -5.18 -7.82
C HIS A 108 -8.99 -4.75 -7.35
N SER A 109 -9.69 -5.59 -6.58
CA SER A 109 -11.00 -5.23 -6.00
C SER A 109 -10.86 -4.01 -5.09
N TRP A 110 -9.92 -4.04 -4.14
CA TRP A 110 -9.64 -2.92 -3.23
C TRP A 110 -9.24 -1.64 -3.97
N LEU A 111 -8.36 -1.73 -4.96
CA LEU A 111 -7.90 -0.56 -5.73
C LEU A 111 -9.03 0.09 -6.53
N ILE A 112 -9.92 -0.71 -7.13
CA ILE A 112 -11.07 -0.18 -7.87
C ILE A 112 -12.09 0.46 -6.92
N GLU A 113 -12.42 -0.22 -5.81
CA GLU A 113 -13.44 0.26 -4.89
C GLU A 113 -13.03 1.52 -4.12
N TYR A 114 -11.76 1.59 -3.69
CA TYR A 114 -11.27 2.67 -2.85
C TYR A 114 -10.64 3.81 -3.64
N TYR A 115 -9.91 3.50 -4.71
CA TYR A 115 -9.13 4.47 -5.48
C TYR A 115 -9.59 4.64 -6.93
N GLY A 116 -10.46 3.77 -7.43
CA GLY A 116 -11.08 3.92 -8.75
C GLY A 116 -10.16 3.60 -9.94
N PHE A 117 -9.09 2.83 -9.75
CA PHE A 117 -8.17 2.46 -10.84
C PHE A 117 -7.80 0.97 -10.85
N ARG A 118 -7.31 0.49 -12.00
CA ARG A 118 -6.73 -0.84 -12.15
C ARG A 118 -5.21 -0.72 -12.23
N CYS A 119 -4.49 -1.38 -11.33
CA CYS A 119 -3.03 -1.39 -11.35
C CYS A 119 -2.50 -2.08 -12.63
N LYS A 120 -1.39 -1.59 -13.15
CA LYS A 120 -0.69 -2.14 -14.33
C LYS A 120 0.81 -2.36 -14.05
N CYS A 121 1.20 -2.52 -12.79
CA CYS A 121 2.59 -2.83 -12.43
C CYS A 121 3.01 -4.20 -12.97
N ASP A 122 4.30 -4.50 -12.94
CA ASP A 122 4.84 -5.74 -13.50
C ASP A 122 4.31 -7.00 -12.80
N ARG A 123 4.10 -6.96 -11.49
CA ARG A 123 3.41 -8.04 -10.76
C ARG A 123 2.01 -8.30 -11.31
N CYS A 124 1.20 -7.25 -11.46
CA CYS A 124 -0.14 -7.38 -12.01
C CYS A 124 -0.15 -7.88 -13.46
N LYS A 125 0.80 -7.44 -14.30
CA LYS A 125 0.91 -7.95 -15.69
C LYS A 125 1.19 -9.45 -15.73
N ILE A 126 2.01 -9.95 -14.83
CA ILE A 126 2.33 -11.37 -14.72
C ILE A 126 1.13 -12.14 -14.17
N GLU A 127 0.66 -11.78 -12.98
CA GLU A 127 -0.39 -12.51 -12.27
C GLU A 127 -1.71 -12.52 -13.04
N SER A 128 -2.02 -11.47 -13.83
CA SER A 128 -3.23 -11.44 -14.67
C SER A 128 -3.33 -12.59 -15.66
N LYS A 129 -2.20 -13.19 -16.06
CA LYS A 129 -2.17 -14.35 -16.97
C LYS A 129 -2.57 -15.64 -16.27
N TRP A 130 -2.40 -15.73 -14.95
CA TRP A 130 -2.76 -16.92 -14.17
C TRP A 130 -4.26 -17.02 -13.96
N PHE A 131 -4.94 -15.87 -13.86
CA PHE A 131 -6.38 -15.78 -13.68
C PHE A 131 -7.15 -15.49 -14.99
N GLY A 132 -6.45 -15.47 -16.12
CA GLY A 132 -6.97 -15.03 -17.43
C GLY A 132 -7.84 -16.06 -18.18
N ASN A 133 -8.05 -17.25 -17.63
CA ASN A 133 -8.80 -18.35 -18.28
C ASN A 133 -10.15 -18.70 -17.60
N GLU A 134 -10.74 -17.79 -16.83
CA GLU A 134 -12.12 -17.99 -16.34
C GLU A 134 -13.12 -17.28 -17.27
N GLY A 135 -13.39 -17.88 -18.43
CA GLY A 135 -14.31 -17.30 -19.40
C GLY A 135 -14.85 -18.20 -20.52
N GLU A 136 -14.27 -19.37 -20.81
CA GLU A 136 -14.81 -20.31 -21.80
C GLU A 136 -14.64 -21.76 -21.32
N TYR A 137 -15.73 -22.53 -21.33
CA TYR A 137 -15.77 -23.94 -20.94
C TYR A 137 -14.83 -24.79 -21.80
N ALA A 138 -13.95 -25.57 -21.19
CA ALA A 138 -13.74 -26.98 -21.54
C ALA A 138 -12.88 -27.69 -20.50
N ASP A 139 -13.29 -28.91 -20.19
CA ASP A 139 -12.65 -29.91 -19.36
C ASP A 139 -11.18 -30.16 -19.75
N GLU A 140 -10.31 -30.23 -18.75
CA GLU A 140 -9.27 -31.25 -18.59
C GLU A 140 -8.57 -30.99 -17.25
N GLU A 141 -8.24 -32.06 -16.53
CA GLU A 141 -7.50 -32.05 -15.26
C GLU A 141 -6.14 -31.36 -15.49
N GLU A 142 -6.08 -30.03 -15.44
CA GLU A 142 -4.80 -29.33 -15.41
C GLU A 142 -4.19 -29.54 -14.03
N GLU A 143 -3.23 -30.46 -13.99
CA GLU A 143 -2.22 -30.61 -12.95
C GLU A 143 -1.97 -29.25 -12.28
N LEU A 144 -2.05 -29.23 -10.94
CA LEU A 144 -1.34 -28.25 -10.14
C LEU A 144 0.14 -28.42 -10.47
N VAL A 145 0.58 -27.83 -11.58
CA VAL A 145 1.98 -27.78 -11.90
C VAL A 145 2.54 -26.94 -10.76
N GLU A 146 3.28 -27.59 -9.87
CA GLU A 146 4.34 -26.98 -9.06
C GLU A 146 5.31 -26.32 -10.05
N ARG A 147 4.89 -25.23 -10.69
CA ARG A 147 5.76 -24.43 -11.53
C ARG A 147 6.62 -23.75 -10.50
N GLU A 148 7.87 -24.20 -10.38
CA GLU A 148 8.93 -23.46 -9.71
C GLU A 148 8.73 -21.98 -10.02
N VAL A 149 8.18 -21.25 -9.04
CA VAL A 149 7.86 -19.83 -9.13
C VAL A 149 9.19 -19.11 -8.94
N ASN A 150 10.15 -19.37 -9.82
CA ASN A 150 11.38 -18.60 -9.89
C ASN A 150 11.03 -17.28 -10.59
N PHE A 151 10.23 -16.48 -9.89
CA PHE A 151 9.87 -15.14 -10.29
C PHE A 151 10.77 -14.17 -9.54
N PRO A 152 11.53 -13.32 -10.23
CA PRO A 152 12.40 -12.32 -9.60
C PRO A 152 11.67 -11.38 -8.63
N HIS A 153 10.34 -11.26 -8.76
CA HIS A 153 9.53 -10.45 -7.86
C HIS A 153 9.01 -11.21 -6.62
N TRP A 154 9.05 -12.55 -6.60
CA TRP A 154 8.73 -13.34 -5.41
C TRP A 154 9.79 -13.14 -4.33
N ASP A 155 11.06 -13.07 -4.71
CA ASP A 155 12.16 -12.75 -3.80
C ASP A 155 11.96 -11.37 -3.16
N LEU A 156 11.58 -10.37 -3.96
CA LEU A 156 11.24 -9.02 -3.46
C LEU A 156 10.02 -9.07 -2.54
N LEU A 157 8.99 -9.86 -2.88
CA LEU A 157 7.82 -10.00 -2.04
C LEU A 157 8.20 -10.65 -0.70
N MET A 158 8.93 -11.75 -0.71
CA MET A 158 9.30 -12.51 0.48
C MET A 158 10.30 -11.78 1.37
N ARG A 159 11.30 -11.13 0.77
CA ARG A 159 12.29 -10.31 1.48
C ARG A 159 11.64 -9.26 2.36
N TYR A 160 10.67 -8.54 1.81
CA TYR A 160 10.06 -7.37 2.45
C TYR A 160 8.70 -7.65 3.09
N THR A 161 8.24 -8.90 3.18
CA THR A 161 6.96 -9.24 3.84
C THR A 161 7.21 -9.80 5.23
N CYS A 162 6.56 -9.18 6.22
CA CYS A 162 6.54 -9.65 7.59
C CYS A 162 5.48 -10.77 7.76
N LYS A 163 5.66 -11.63 8.76
CA LYS A 163 4.65 -12.64 9.15
C LYS A 163 3.31 -12.04 9.59
N CYS A 164 3.25 -10.74 9.89
CA CYS A 164 2.02 -10.02 10.19
C CYS A 164 1.42 -9.29 8.97
N ASP A 165 1.87 -9.63 7.76
CA ASP A 165 1.53 -8.99 6.48
C ASP A 165 1.97 -7.51 6.34
N GLY A 166 2.66 -6.99 7.36
CA GLY A 166 3.35 -5.70 7.30
C GLY A 166 4.53 -5.74 6.33
N THR A 167 5.01 -4.57 5.94
CA THR A 167 6.18 -4.44 5.08
C THR A 167 7.42 -4.18 5.92
N LEU A 168 8.47 -4.94 5.66
CA LEU A 168 9.79 -4.74 6.23
C LEU A 168 10.58 -3.78 5.36
N ALA A 169 11.28 -2.84 5.99
CA ALA A 169 12.23 -1.98 5.32
C ALA A 169 13.53 -1.93 6.12
N PRO A 170 14.69 -1.73 5.46
CA PRO A 170 15.94 -1.47 6.15
C PRO A 170 15.82 -0.32 7.16
N LEU A 171 16.57 -0.42 8.26
CA LEU A 171 16.84 0.74 9.11
C LEU A 171 17.58 1.82 8.28
N PRO A 172 17.59 3.09 8.76
CA PRO A 172 18.37 4.14 8.11
C PRO A 172 19.80 3.69 7.82
N PRO A 173 20.37 4.10 6.66
CA PRO A 173 21.71 3.68 6.27
C PRO A 173 22.75 4.15 7.30
N TYR A 174 23.86 3.42 7.36
CA TYR A 174 25.00 3.80 8.19
C TYR A 174 25.63 5.11 7.69
N PRO A 175 26.45 5.80 8.51
CA PRO A 175 27.10 7.06 8.10
C PRO A 175 27.96 6.96 6.84
N ASP A 176 28.42 5.76 6.49
CA ASP A 176 29.19 5.48 5.27
C ASP A 176 28.31 5.24 4.02
N GLY A 177 26.99 5.31 4.17
CA GLY A 177 26.00 5.10 3.11
C GLY A 177 25.62 3.64 2.88
N SER A 178 26.20 2.68 3.61
CA SER A 178 25.84 1.28 3.47
C SER A 178 24.42 1.00 3.98
N VAL A 179 23.70 0.12 3.26
CA VAL A 179 22.32 -0.27 3.60
C VAL A 179 22.35 -1.22 4.79
N SER A 180 21.47 -0.96 5.77
CA SER A 180 21.31 -1.83 6.93
C SER A 180 20.83 -3.23 6.53
N ASP A 181 21.51 -4.27 7.02
CA ASP A 181 21.04 -5.66 6.95
C ASP A 181 19.95 -5.94 8.00
N ILE A 182 19.69 -5.00 8.90
CA ILE A 182 18.58 -5.02 9.85
C ILE A 182 17.37 -4.32 9.22
N MET A 183 16.23 -5.00 9.26
CA MET A 183 14.94 -4.50 8.79
C MET A 183 13.94 -4.36 9.94
N GLU A 184 13.06 -3.37 9.84
CA GLU A 184 11.96 -3.10 10.76
C GLU A 184 10.63 -3.25 10.03
N CYS A 185 9.63 -3.89 10.66
CA CYS A 185 8.29 -3.98 10.11
C CYS A 185 7.51 -2.71 10.40
N ASN A 186 6.93 -2.10 9.37
CA ASN A 186 6.17 -0.86 9.49
C ASN A 186 4.82 -0.98 10.23
N TRP A 187 4.41 -2.20 10.58
CA TRP A 187 3.14 -2.48 11.23
C TRP A 187 3.33 -2.96 12.67
N CYS A 188 4.02 -4.09 12.87
CA CYS A 188 4.22 -4.65 14.21
C CYS A 188 5.52 -4.19 14.88
N GLY A 189 6.38 -3.43 14.19
CA GLY A 189 7.65 -2.95 14.74
C GLY A 189 8.71 -4.04 14.95
N ILE A 190 8.48 -5.29 14.53
CA ILE A 190 9.48 -6.34 14.69
C ILE A 190 10.75 -5.98 13.93
N ILE A 191 11.89 -6.17 14.58
CA ILE A 191 13.21 -5.96 14.01
C ILE A 191 13.82 -7.33 13.73
N ARG A 192 14.28 -7.55 12.49
CA ARG A 192 14.96 -8.79 12.10
C ARG A 192 16.16 -8.51 11.22
N LYS A 193 17.18 -9.35 11.31
CA LYS A 193 18.25 -9.38 10.33
C LYS A 193 17.74 -10.02 9.04
N TYR A 194 17.96 -9.38 7.90
CA TYR A 194 17.70 -9.96 6.60
C TYR A 194 18.64 -11.14 6.38
N LYS A 195 18.06 -12.27 5.98
CA LYS A 195 18.78 -13.43 5.47
C LYS A 195 18.32 -13.64 4.02
N PRO A 196 19.25 -13.77 3.06
CA PRO A 196 18.91 -14.19 1.71
C PRO A 196 18.13 -15.52 1.73
N PRO A 197 17.24 -15.77 0.75
CA PRO A 197 16.49 -17.02 0.66
C PRO A 197 17.37 -18.29 0.68
N ASP A 198 18.61 -18.20 0.18
CA ASP A 198 19.57 -19.30 0.17
C ASP A 198 20.00 -19.77 1.59
N ASP A 199 19.81 -18.92 2.62
CA ASP A 199 20.24 -19.15 4.00
C ASP A 199 19.09 -19.51 4.98
N ASP A 200 17.85 -19.57 4.51
CA ASP A 200 16.68 -19.91 5.34
C ASP A 200 15.61 -20.63 4.51
N PRO A 201 15.50 -21.98 4.61
CA PRO A 201 14.64 -22.71 3.70
C PRO A 201 13.14 -22.49 3.97
N PHE A 202 12.69 -22.05 5.16
CA PHE A 202 11.26 -21.89 5.50
C PHE A 202 10.99 -20.95 6.69
#